data_AF-X6D4P9-F1
#
_entry.id   AF-X6D4P9-F1
#
_cell.length_a   1.000
_cell.length_b   1.000
_cell.length_c   1.000
_cell.angle_alpha   90.00
_cell.angle_beta   90.00
_cell.angle_gamma   90.00
#
_symmetry.space_group_name_H-M   'P 1'
#
loop_
_entity.id
_entity.type
_entity.pdbx_description
1 polymer ?
#
loop_
_entity_poly.entity_id
_entity_poly.type
_entity_poly.pdbx_seq_one_letter_code
_entity_poly.pdbx_strand_id
1 'polypeptide(L)'
;MDETQLFKDVGVIMGLRFEGEDSLRKIAGILRRGNLDQRFLDELADLIDPDVLCRRTGTEKLIIKRLKGERPKRKKNRALQEFMERNHDFYGEKYDAVVAAAKDKFGVGKTLCDEALQRARKRQKADPSFFALNKETCLTLREAGIEEYQSLK
;
A
#
# COMPACT_ATOMS: atom_id res chain seq x y z
N MET A 1 16.86 -29.19 -1.28
CA MET A 1 16.96 -27.71 -1.34
C MET A 1 16.32 -27.17 -0.07
N ASP A 2 16.91 -26.17 0.57
CA ASP A 2 16.33 -25.52 1.76
C ASP A 2 15.05 -24.77 1.35
N GLU A 3 13.91 -25.10 1.95
CA GLU A 3 12.60 -24.46 1.67
C GLU A 3 12.68 -22.94 1.82
N THR A 4 13.57 -22.47 2.71
CA THR A 4 13.82 -21.05 2.98
C THR A 4 14.45 -20.32 1.78
N GLN A 5 15.18 -21.05 0.93
CA GLN A 5 15.78 -20.49 -0.28
C GLN A 5 14.75 -20.40 -1.42
N LEU A 6 13.87 -21.39 -1.55
CA LEU A 6 12.78 -21.40 -2.52
C LEU A 6 11.81 -20.21 -2.34
N PHE A 7 11.45 -19.89 -1.09
CA PHE A 7 10.62 -18.72 -0.78
C PHE A 7 11.28 -17.39 -1.13
N LYS A 8 12.61 -17.30 -1.01
CA LYS A 8 13.35 -16.10 -1.41
C LYS A 8 13.36 -15.95 -2.92
N ASP A 9 13.60 -17.03 -3.66
CA ASP A 9 13.73 -16.99 -5.12
C ASP A 9 12.38 -16.66 -5.82
N VAL A 10 11.27 -17.22 -5.31
CA VAL A 10 9.90 -16.86 -5.77
C VAL A 10 9.52 -15.42 -5.39
N GLY A 11 9.92 -14.98 -4.20
CA GLY A 11 9.72 -13.59 -3.76
C GLY A 11 10.44 -12.57 -4.63
N VAL A 12 11.63 -12.91 -5.15
CA VAL A 12 12.33 -12.08 -6.13
C VAL A 12 11.51 -11.98 -7.41
N ILE A 13 11.04 -13.11 -7.97
CA ILE A 13 10.26 -13.16 -9.21
C ILE A 13 9.00 -12.27 -9.14
N MET A 14 8.23 -12.37 -8.05
CA MET A 14 7.02 -11.55 -7.87
C MET A 14 7.33 -10.05 -7.77
N GLY A 15 8.49 -9.68 -7.24
CA GLY A 15 8.98 -8.30 -7.16
C GLY A 15 9.36 -7.70 -8.53
N LEU A 16 9.72 -8.53 -9.51
CA LEU A 16 10.14 -8.08 -10.85
C LEU A 16 9.01 -7.45 -11.67
N ARG A 17 7.75 -7.70 -11.30
CA ARG A 17 6.59 -7.01 -11.91
C ARG A 17 6.54 -5.51 -11.60
N PHE A 18 7.37 -5.04 -10.66
CA PHE A 18 7.34 -3.66 -10.14
C PHE A 18 8.68 -2.91 -10.28
N GLU A 19 9.74 -3.55 -10.76
CA GLU A 19 11.07 -2.93 -10.95
C GLU A 19 11.49 -3.02 -12.43
N GLY A 20 11.99 -1.91 -13.00
CA GLY A 20 12.44 -1.79 -14.40
C GLY A 20 13.69 -2.62 -14.76
N GLU A 21 14.44 -2.20 -15.80
CA GLU A 21 15.55 -2.91 -16.49
C GLU A 21 16.50 -3.80 -15.66
N ASP A 22 16.66 -3.56 -14.36
CA ASP A 22 17.44 -4.38 -13.43
C ASP A 22 16.86 -5.78 -13.17
N SER A 23 15.58 -5.99 -13.46
CA SER A 23 14.89 -7.26 -13.22
C SER A 23 15.46 -8.43 -14.04
N LEU A 24 15.82 -8.18 -15.31
CA LEU A 24 16.42 -9.20 -16.19
C LEU A 24 17.84 -9.60 -15.74
N ARG A 25 18.60 -8.65 -15.17
CA ARG A 25 19.94 -8.93 -14.63
C ARG A 25 19.87 -9.82 -13.39
N LYS A 26 18.86 -9.62 -12.53
CA LYS A 26 18.60 -10.48 -11.37
C LYS A 26 18.21 -11.89 -11.79
N ILE A 27 17.30 -12.04 -12.76
CA ILE A 27 16.93 -13.36 -13.33
C ILE A 27 18.15 -14.07 -13.92
N ALA A 28 18.95 -13.38 -14.75
CA ALA A 28 20.15 -13.95 -15.34
C ALA A 28 21.18 -14.41 -14.28
N GLY A 29 21.30 -13.67 -13.17
CA GLY A 29 22.13 -14.04 -12.03
C GLY A 29 21.65 -15.30 -11.30
N ILE A 30 20.35 -15.56 -11.28
CA ILE A 30 19.74 -16.77 -10.69
C ILE A 30 19.91 -17.97 -11.64
N LEU A 31 19.64 -17.79 -12.95
CA LEU A 31 19.84 -18.81 -13.98
C LEU A 31 21.28 -19.33 -14.04
N ARG A 32 22.28 -18.44 -13.95
CA ARG A 32 23.70 -18.82 -13.99
C ARG A 32 24.17 -19.65 -12.79
N ARG A 33 23.39 -19.71 -11.69
CA ARG A 33 23.73 -20.52 -10.49
C ARG A 33 23.41 -22.01 -10.65
N GLY A 34 22.71 -22.41 -11.71
CA GLY A 34 22.65 -23.80 -12.18
C GLY A 34 21.80 -24.79 -11.36
N ASN A 35 21.13 -24.36 -10.29
CA ASN A 35 20.30 -25.21 -9.43
C ASN A 35 18.87 -24.67 -9.33
N LEU A 36 18.15 -24.63 -10.44
CA LEU A 36 16.78 -24.11 -10.47
C LEU A 36 15.76 -25.24 -10.39
N ASP A 37 14.80 -25.06 -9.49
CA ASP A 37 13.65 -25.94 -9.37
C ASP A 37 12.74 -25.80 -10.60
N GLN A 38 12.11 -26.89 -11.03
CA GLN A 38 11.16 -26.89 -12.13
C GLN A 38 10.03 -25.88 -11.89
N ARG A 39 9.61 -25.71 -10.62
CA ARG A 39 8.61 -24.72 -10.23
C ARG A 39 9.04 -23.28 -10.52
N PHE A 40 10.32 -22.95 -10.30
CA PHE A 40 10.86 -21.63 -10.62
C PHE A 40 10.84 -21.36 -12.13
N LEU A 41 11.17 -22.39 -12.93
CA LEU A 41 11.13 -22.30 -14.39
C LEU A 41 9.70 -22.13 -14.91
N ASP A 42 8.74 -22.86 -14.34
CA ASP A 42 7.32 -22.77 -14.70
C ASP A 42 6.77 -21.37 -14.37
N GLU A 43 7.07 -20.81 -13.19
CA GLU A 43 6.64 -19.45 -12.81
C GLU A 43 7.31 -18.34 -13.64
N LEU A 44 8.58 -18.52 -14.02
CA LEU A 44 9.27 -17.60 -14.93
C LEU A 44 8.68 -17.64 -16.35
N ALA A 45 8.32 -18.83 -16.84
CA ALA A 45 7.68 -19.00 -18.14
C ALA A 45 6.31 -18.31 -18.19
N ASP A 46 5.46 -18.53 -17.18
CA ASP A 46 4.15 -17.86 -17.05
C ASP A 46 4.25 -16.33 -16.94
N LEU A 47 5.41 -15.80 -16.52
CA LEU A 47 5.68 -14.36 -16.45
C LEU A 47 6.11 -13.75 -17.77
N ILE A 48 6.85 -14.51 -18.59
CA ILE A 48 7.33 -14.07 -19.91
C ILE A 48 6.22 -14.22 -20.95
N ASP A 49 5.44 -15.30 -20.87
CA ASP A 49 4.35 -15.60 -21.78
C ASP A 49 3.04 -15.87 -21.00
N PRO A 50 2.37 -14.80 -20.53
CA PRO A 50 1.18 -14.93 -19.70
C PRO A 50 -0.05 -15.47 -20.44
N ASP A 51 -0.02 -15.50 -21.78
CA ASP A 51 -1.13 -15.98 -22.60
C ASP A 51 -1.07 -17.52 -22.78
N VAL A 52 0.11 -18.11 -22.57
CA VAL A 52 0.36 -19.56 -22.60
C VAL A 52 0.45 -20.08 -21.16
N LEU A 53 -0.63 -19.98 -20.39
CA LEU A 53 -0.66 -20.44 -18.99
C LEU A 53 -0.36 -21.95 -18.89
N CYS A 54 0.83 -22.30 -18.41
CA CYS A 54 1.18 -23.66 -18.03
C CYS A 54 0.56 -23.99 -16.66
N ARG A 55 -0.77 -24.12 -16.60
CA ARG A 55 -1.48 -24.44 -15.35
C ARG A 55 -1.10 -25.82 -14.81
N ARG A 56 -0.11 -25.87 -13.91
CA ARG A 56 -0.03 -26.95 -12.91
C ARG A 56 -0.79 -26.52 -11.66
N THR A 57 -2.02 -27.03 -11.59
CA THR A 57 -2.90 -26.98 -10.42
C THR A 57 -2.24 -27.58 -9.19
N GLY A 58 -1.81 -26.73 -8.27
CA GLY A 58 -1.58 -27.07 -6.87
C GLY A 58 -2.53 -26.24 -6.01
N THR A 59 -3.70 -26.79 -5.69
CA THR A 59 -4.67 -26.21 -4.74
C THR A 59 -4.14 -26.31 -3.31
N GLU A 60 -3.06 -25.60 -3.00
CA GLU A 60 -2.65 -25.37 -1.62
C GLU A 60 -3.38 -24.12 -1.12
N LYS A 61 -4.55 -24.34 -0.51
CA LYS A 61 -5.18 -23.29 0.29
C LYS A 61 -4.29 -23.04 1.50
N LEU A 62 -3.56 -21.91 1.49
CA LEU A 62 -2.88 -21.38 2.67
C LEU A 62 -3.89 -21.14 3.80
N ILE A 63 -4.03 -22.11 4.71
CA ILE A 63 -4.77 -21.92 5.95
C ILE A 63 -3.83 -21.24 6.93
N ILE A 64 -3.98 -19.93 7.08
CA ILE A 64 -3.30 -19.17 8.13
C ILE A 64 -3.80 -19.70 9.49
N LYS A 65 -2.97 -20.48 10.20
CA LYS A 65 -3.21 -20.85 11.60
C LYS A 65 -3.26 -19.55 12.42
N ARG A 66 -4.47 -19.09 12.77
CA ARG A 66 -4.65 -17.95 13.67
C ARG A 66 -4.02 -18.27 15.02
N LEU A 67 -3.00 -17.52 15.42
CA LEU A 67 -2.55 -17.48 16.81
C LEU A 67 -3.72 -16.98 17.66
N LYS A 68 -4.10 -17.78 18.66
CA LYS A 68 -5.25 -17.54 19.55
C LYS A 68 -5.00 -16.24 20.34
N GLY A 69 -5.64 -15.14 19.92
CA GLY A 69 -5.63 -13.87 20.66
C GLY A 69 -5.32 -12.62 19.84
N GLU A 70 -4.76 -12.75 18.64
CA GLU A 70 -4.48 -11.57 17.82
C GLU A 70 -5.69 -11.23 16.94
N ARG A 71 -6.47 -10.22 17.36
CA ARG A 71 -7.38 -9.54 16.44
C ARG A 71 -6.54 -9.05 15.25
N PRO A 72 -6.96 -9.28 13.98
CA PRO A 72 -6.22 -8.79 12.83
C PRO A 72 -5.94 -7.30 13.04
N LYS A 73 -4.66 -6.91 13.03
CA LYS A 73 -4.26 -5.50 13.17
C LYS A 73 -5.04 -4.73 12.12
N ARG A 74 -5.95 -3.85 12.56
CA ARG A 74 -6.76 -3.03 11.65
C ARG A 74 -5.79 -2.35 10.68
N LYS A 75 -5.92 -2.62 9.37
CA LYS A 75 -5.12 -1.94 8.36
C LYS A 75 -5.26 -0.44 8.60
N LYS A 76 -4.13 0.26 8.74
CA LYS A 76 -4.12 1.70 8.96
C LYS A 76 -4.76 2.36 7.74
N ASN A 77 -5.91 3.02 7.90
CA ASN A 77 -6.56 3.73 6.80
C ASN A 77 -5.82 5.06 6.57
N ARG A 78 -4.72 4.98 5.82
CA ARG A 78 -3.86 6.14 5.50
C ARG A 78 -4.62 7.21 4.73
N ALA A 79 -5.50 6.81 3.81
CA ALA A 79 -6.35 7.72 3.04
C ALA A 79 -7.29 8.53 3.93
N LEU A 80 -7.90 7.91 4.95
CA LEU A 80 -8.70 8.63 5.94
C LEU A 80 -7.86 9.62 6.75
N GLN A 81 -6.65 9.22 7.16
CA GLN A 81 -5.75 10.10 7.90
C GLN A 81 -5.36 11.35 7.08
N GLU A 82 -4.94 11.16 5.84
CA GLU A 82 -4.58 12.26 4.93
C GLU A 82 -5.79 13.15 4.61
N PHE A 83 -6.99 12.56 4.45
CA PHE A 83 -8.22 13.31 4.25
C PHE A 83 -8.58 14.19 5.46
N MET A 84 -8.52 13.62 6.67
CA MET A 84 -8.84 14.36 7.89
C MET A 84 -7.84 15.49 8.13
N GLU A 85 -6.54 15.22 7.95
CA GLU A 85 -5.46 16.20 8.08
C GLU A 85 -5.63 17.36 7.09
N ARG A 86 -5.87 17.04 5.81
CA ARG A 86 -6.04 18.06 4.76
C ARG A 86 -7.24 18.95 5.02
N ASN A 87 -8.43 18.37 5.24
CA ASN A 87 -9.65 19.17 5.33
C ASN A 87 -9.78 19.88 6.69
N HIS A 88 -9.35 19.25 7.80
CA HIS A 88 -9.48 19.87 9.10
C HIS A 88 -8.28 20.74 9.48
N ASP A 89 -7.06 20.21 9.41
CA ASP A 89 -5.87 20.93 9.90
C ASP A 89 -5.29 21.90 8.84
N PHE A 90 -5.32 21.58 7.53
CA PHE A 90 -4.79 22.50 6.51
C PHE A 90 -5.81 23.56 6.10
N TYR A 91 -7.03 23.13 5.79
CA TYR A 91 -8.09 23.97 5.24
C TYR A 91 -8.95 24.65 6.30
N GLY A 92 -8.89 24.20 7.56
CA GLY A 92 -9.66 24.77 8.65
C GLY A 92 -11.16 24.48 8.56
N GLU A 93 -11.58 23.46 7.83
CA GLU A 93 -13.00 23.10 7.70
C GLU A 93 -13.56 22.63 9.05
N LYS A 94 -14.85 22.92 9.28
CA LYS A 94 -15.54 22.53 10.52
C LYS A 94 -15.49 21.02 10.69
N TYR A 95 -15.05 20.57 11.86
CA TYR A 95 -14.85 19.15 12.17
C TYR A 95 -16.08 18.29 11.82
N ASP A 96 -17.29 18.74 12.17
CA ASP A 96 -18.51 17.97 11.90
C ASP A 96 -18.80 17.82 10.38
N ALA A 97 -18.47 18.84 9.58
CA ALA A 97 -18.58 18.78 8.12
C ALA A 97 -17.56 17.81 7.53
N VAL A 98 -16.32 17.81 8.05
CA VAL A 98 -15.28 16.86 7.63
C VAL A 98 -15.66 15.42 8.00
N VAL A 99 -16.27 15.20 9.18
CA VAL A 99 -16.76 13.88 9.58
C VAL A 99 -17.91 13.40 8.71
N ALA A 100 -18.85 14.29 8.34
CA ALA A 100 -19.91 13.96 7.39
C ALA A 100 -19.34 13.53 6.03
N ALA A 101 -18.42 14.33 5.47
CA ALA A 101 -17.76 13.99 4.21
C ALA A 101 -16.91 12.70 4.29
N ALA A 102 -16.26 12.45 5.44
CA ALA A 102 -15.51 11.21 5.66
C ALA A 102 -16.43 9.99 5.76
N LYS A 103 -17.61 10.16 6.36
CA LYS A 103 -18.64 9.11 6.42
C LYS A 103 -19.11 8.75 5.01
N ASP A 104 -19.36 9.74 4.17
CA ASP A 104 -19.83 9.52 2.79
C ASP A 104 -18.72 8.91 1.91
N LYS A 105 -17.48 9.39 2.05
CA LYS A 105 -16.34 8.94 1.21
C LYS A 105 -15.75 7.59 1.63
N PHE A 106 -15.70 7.30 2.94
CA PHE A 106 -14.99 6.12 3.47
C PHE A 106 -15.90 5.16 4.26
N GLY A 107 -17.18 5.49 4.47
CA GLY A 107 -18.09 4.65 5.27
C GLY A 107 -17.71 4.56 6.75
N VAL A 108 -17.00 5.56 7.28
CA VAL A 108 -16.47 5.53 8.66
C VAL A 108 -17.27 6.41 9.61
N GLY A 109 -17.29 6.02 10.89
CA GLY A 109 -17.90 6.81 11.96
C GLY A 109 -16.90 7.75 12.64
N LYS A 110 -17.44 8.67 13.45
CA LYS A 110 -16.70 9.71 14.19
C LYS A 110 -15.46 9.19 14.93
N THR A 111 -15.57 8.05 15.61
CA THR A 111 -14.46 7.45 16.37
C THR A 111 -13.24 7.14 15.49
N LEU A 112 -13.45 6.67 14.26
CA LEU A 112 -12.34 6.39 13.33
C LEU A 112 -11.74 7.69 12.77
N CYS A 113 -12.56 8.73 12.59
CA CYS A 113 -12.09 10.06 12.22
C CYS A 113 -11.20 10.67 13.32
N ASP A 114 -11.59 10.52 14.58
CA ASP A 114 -10.79 10.95 15.75
C ASP A 114 -9.46 10.20 15.82
N GLU A 115 -9.48 8.87 15.70
CA GLU A 115 -8.25 8.06 15.66
C GLU A 115 -7.31 8.48 14.52
N ALA A 116 -7.89 8.77 13.34
CA ALA A 116 -7.12 9.19 12.17
C ALA A 116 -6.47 10.56 12.39
N LEU A 117 -7.22 11.54 12.92
CA LEU A 117 -6.71 12.88 13.20
C LEU A 117 -5.64 12.86 14.31
N GLN A 118 -5.81 12.05 15.36
CA GLN A 118 -4.76 11.89 16.37
C GLN A 118 -3.47 11.31 15.80
N ARG A 119 -3.57 10.36 14.85
CA ARG A 119 -2.39 9.81 14.16
C ARG A 119 -1.73 10.84 13.25
N ALA A 120 -2.52 11.66 12.55
CA ALA A 120 -2.01 12.79 11.78
C ALA A 120 -1.19 13.71 12.69
N ARG A 121 -1.78 14.21 13.77
CA ARG A 121 -1.10 15.10 14.73
C ARG A 121 0.17 14.49 15.36
N LYS A 122 0.20 13.18 15.61
CA LYS A 122 1.43 12.50 16.06
C LYS A 122 2.53 12.56 15.00
N ARG A 123 2.20 12.36 13.72
CA ARG A 123 3.14 12.50 12.59
C ARG A 123 3.62 13.94 12.44
N GLN A 124 2.72 14.93 12.56
CA GLN A 124 3.05 16.36 12.51
C GLN A 124 4.08 16.74 13.57
N LYS A 125 3.92 16.22 14.80
CA LYS A 125 4.88 16.43 15.89
C LYS A 125 6.23 15.76 15.64
N ALA A 126 6.23 14.61 14.97
CA ALA A 126 7.46 13.88 14.64
C ALA A 126 8.24 14.55 13.50
N ASP A 127 7.54 15.17 12.53
CA ASP A 127 8.15 15.88 11.41
C ASP A 127 7.38 17.18 11.07
N PRO A 128 7.69 18.29 11.78
CA PRO A 128 7.03 19.57 11.56
C PRO A 128 7.38 20.20 10.21
N SER A 129 8.58 19.93 9.69
CA SER A 129 9.08 20.50 8.44
C SER A 129 8.32 19.94 7.24
N PHE A 130 8.14 18.61 7.21
CA PHE A 130 7.33 17.95 6.20
C PHE A 130 5.87 18.40 6.26
N PHE A 131 5.31 18.58 7.46
CA PHE A 131 3.95 19.09 7.62
C PHE A 131 3.78 20.49 7.03
N ALA A 132 4.71 21.41 7.31
CA ALA A 132 4.64 22.78 6.79
C ALA A 132 4.67 22.81 5.26
N LEU A 133 5.60 22.08 4.65
CA LEU A 133 5.72 21.96 3.19
C LEU A 133 4.45 21.36 2.57
N ASN A 134 3.92 20.29 3.18
CA ASN A 134 2.74 19.61 2.66
C ASN A 134 1.48 20.46 2.79
N LYS A 135 1.37 21.24 3.88
CA LYS A 135 0.30 22.22 4.07
C LYS A 135 0.34 23.31 3.00
N GLU A 136 1.51 23.91 2.79
CA GLU A 136 1.72 24.94 1.75
C GLU A 136 1.33 24.40 0.37
N THR A 137 1.82 23.21 0.03
CA THR A 137 1.49 22.54 -1.25
C THR A 137 -0.01 22.34 -1.41
N CYS A 138 -0.71 21.84 -0.39
CA CYS A 138 -2.16 21.62 -0.48
C CYS A 138 -2.95 22.93 -0.63
N LEU A 139 -2.50 24.02 -0.01
CA LEU A 139 -3.12 25.33 -0.17
C LEU A 139 -2.92 25.87 -1.59
N THR A 140 -1.71 25.78 -2.13
CA THR A 140 -1.44 26.19 -3.53
C THR A 140 -2.27 25.40 -4.54
N LEU A 141 -2.41 24.08 -4.35
CA LEU A 141 -3.23 23.24 -5.25
C LEU A 141 -4.73 23.56 -5.13
N ARG A 142 -5.20 23.95 -3.94
CA ARG A 142 -6.58 24.42 -3.73
C ARG A 142 -6.82 25.76 -4.42
N GLU A 143 -5.88 26.70 -4.32
CA GLU A 143 -5.94 27.99 -5.02
C GLU A 143 -5.91 27.83 -6.55
N ALA A 144 -5.15 26.85 -7.04
CA ALA A 144 -5.14 26.48 -8.46
C ALA A 144 -6.43 25.80 -8.94
N GLY A 145 -7.39 25.54 -8.04
CA GLY A 145 -8.71 25.01 -8.40
C GLY A 145 -8.72 23.51 -8.73
N ILE A 146 -7.68 22.75 -8.37
CA ILE A 146 -7.63 21.31 -8.63
C ILE A 146 -8.77 20.61 -7.88
N GLU A 147 -9.58 19.86 -8.63
CA GLU A 147 -10.84 19.28 -8.17
C GLU A 147 -10.71 18.47 -6.87
N GLU A 148 -9.62 17.72 -6.70
CA GLU A 148 -9.36 16.90 -5.51
C GLU A 148 -9.09 17.70 -4.22
N TYR A 149 -8.76 18.99 -4.36
CA TYR A 149 -8.33 19.90 -3.29
C TYR A 149 -9.38 20.98 -2.97
N GLN A 150 -10.51 20.98 -3.68
CA GLN A 150 -11.60 21.94 -3.46
C GLN A 150 -12.30 21.73 -2.11
N SER A 151 -13.03 22.76 -1.66
CA SER A 151 -13.85 22.71 -0.44
C SER A 151 -14.85 21.57 -0.46
N LEU A 152 -15.11 21.01 0.71
CA LEU A 152 -16.22 20.09 0.92
C LEU A 152 -17.53 20.82 0.56
N LYS A 153 -18.34 20.21 -0.31
CA LYS A 153 -19.66 20.72 -0.71
C LYS A 153 -20.72 20.36 0.33
#